data_AF-A0A417BUR7-F1
#
_entry.id   AF-A0A417BUR7-F1
#
_cell.length_a   1.000
_cell.length_b   1.000
_cell.length_c   1.000
_cell.angle_alpha   90.00
_cell.angle_beta   90.00
_cell.angle_gamma   90.00
#
_symmetry.space_group_name_H-M   'P 1'
#
loop_
_entity.id
_entity.type
_entity.pdbx_description
1 polymer ?
#
loop_
_entity_poly.entity_id
_entity_poly.type
_entity_poly.pdbx_seq_one_letter_code
_entity_poly.pdbx_strand_id
1 'polypeptide(L)'
;MTNEMLIWNERIRLFESGKIGGTGRMIELHAEDGTVKKMEEPEKIHSYSRWQEYGYQVKKGEKAVSTIEIWKYAQKKEDSDKDGEDAEGSERVFKKKAFFFRFSQVEPIRRAEDECEKV
;
A
#
# COMPACT_ATOMS: atom_id res chain seq x y z
N MET A 1 -8.22 14.15 0.42
CA MET A 1 -7.65 13.01 1.19
C MET A 1 -6.94 12.07 0.22
N THR A 2 -5.63 11.91 0.35
CA THR A 2 -4.80 11.10 -0.57
C THR A 2 -4.70 9.65 -0.10
N ASN A 3 -4.33 8.74 -1.00
CA ASN A 3 -4.07 7.34 -0.65
C ASN A 3 -2.91 7.21 0.36
N GLU A 4 -1.88 8.02 0.22
CA GLU A 4 -0.74 8.02 1.15
C GLU A 4 -1.17 8.38 2.57
N MET A 5 -2.05 9.37 2.71
CA MET A 5 -2.56 9.81 4.01
C MET A 5 -3.49 8.74 4.63
N LEU A 6 -4.30 8.07 3.82
CA LEU A 6 -5.12 6.94 4.28
C LEU A 6 -4.25 5.77 4.80
N ILE A 7 -3.21 5.40 4.03
CA ILE A 7 -2.28 4.33 4.42
C ILE A 7 -1.47 4.73 5.65
N TRP A 8 -1.04 5.99 5.74
CA TRP A 8 -0.31 6.53 6.88
C TRP A 8 -1.14 6.47 8.17
N ASN A 9 -2.38 6.95 8.12
CA ASN A 9 -3.27 6.92 9.29
C ASN A 9 -3.54 5.49 9.76
N GLU A 10 -3.72 4.56 8.83
CA GLU A 10 -3.91 3.16 9.18
C GLU A 10 -2.64 2.53 9.77
N ARG A 11 -1.43 2.90 9.30
CA ARG A 11 -0.17 2.47 9.93
C ARG A 11 -0.09 2.92 11.39
N ILE A 12 -0.41 4.19 11.68
CA ILE A 12 -0.43 4.69 13.06
C ILE A 12 -1.41 3.87 13.91
N ARG A 13 -2.64 3.67 13.42
CA ARG A 13 -3.66 2.89 14.13
C ARG A 13 -3.20 1.46 14.41
N LEU A 14 -2.60 0.79 13.42
CA LEU A 14 -2.10 -0.58 13.58
C LEU A 14 -0.97 -0.64 14.59
N PHE A 15 -0.07 0.35 14.58
CA PHE A 15 1.03 0.45 15.53
C PHE A 15 0.54 0.68 16.96
N GLU A 16 -0.38 1.64 17.16
CA GLU A 16 -0.99 1.89 18.47
C GLU A 16 -1.77 0.69 18.99
N SER A 17 -2.37 -0.11 18.09
CA SER A 17 -3.03 -1.37 18.45
C SER A 17 -2.07 -2.55 18.68
N GLY A 18 -0.77 -2.38 18.46
CA GLY A 18 0.26 -3.42 18.60
C GLY A 18 0.26 -4.49 17.50
N LYS A 19 -0.42 -4.27 16.38
CA LYS A 19 -0.50 -5.23 15.26
C LYS A 19 0.73 -5.19 14.34
N ILE A 20 1.41 -4.06 14.30
CA ILE A 20 2.68 -3.86 13.59
C ILE A 20 3.70 -3.26 14.56
N GLY A 21 4.99 -3.52 14.29
CA GLY A 21 6.07 -2.92 15.06
C GLY A 21 6.42 -1.51 14.60
N GLY A 22 7.44 -0.93 15.23
CA GLY A 22 8.08 0.29 14.75
C GLY A 22 9.41 -0.01 14.05
N THR A 23 10.03 1.01 13.47
CA THR A 23 11.31 0.91 12.74
C THR A 23 12.53 1.31 13.59
N GLY A 24 12.34 1.70 14.85
CA GLY A 24 13.34 2.29 15.74
C GLY A 24 13.62 3.77 15.47
N ARG A 25 13.10 4.34 14.38
CA ARG A 25 13.26 5.77 14.05
C ARG A 25 12.17 6.58 14.75
N MET A 26 12.53 7.65 15.44
CA MET A 26 11.57 8.58 16.02
C MET A 26 11.10 9.61 14.98
N ILE A 27 9.81 9.93 15.00
CA ILE A 27 9.18 10.96 14.17
C ILE A 27 8.36 11.92 15.03
N GLU A 28 8.26 13.15 14.55
CA GLU A 28 7.41 14.19 15.15
C GLU A 28 6.20 14.39 14.24
N LEU A 29 5.02 14.12 14.78
CA LEU A 29 3.74 14.36 14.12
C LEU A 29 3.21 15.71 14.57
N HIS A 30 3.11 16.64 13.62
CA HIS A 30 2.49 17.94 13.83
C HIS A 30 1.00 17.81 13.48
N ALA A 31 0.15 17.94 14.49
CA ALA A 31 -1.28 18.05 14.29
C ALA A 31 -1.67 19.48 13.90
N GLU A 32 -2.84 19.64 13.26
CA GLU A 32 -3.33 20.95 12.80
C GLU A 32 -3.63 21.92 13.96
N ASP A 33 -3.80 21.41 15.18
CA ASP A 33 -3.98 22.19 16.42
C ASP A 33 -2.65 22.68 17.04
N GLY A 34 -1.52 22.42 16.39
CA GLY A 34 -0.18 22.76 16.87
C GLY A 34 0.42 21.75 17.85
N THR A 35 -0.29 20.67 18.17
CA THR A 35 0.23 19.60 19.03
C THR A 35 1.32 18.82 18.31
N VAL A 36 2.46 18.63 18.97
CA VAL A 36 3.55 17.77 18.48
C VAL A 36 3.52 16.45 19.24
N LYS A 37 3.21 15.37 18.53
CA LYS A 37 3.28 14.00 19.07
C LYS A 37 4.57 13.33 18.61
N LYS A 38 5.44 12.98 19.56
CA LYS A 38 6.63 12.18 19.28
C LYS A 38 6.26 10.70 19.37
N MET A 39 6.56 9.93 18.33
CA MET A 39 6.37 8.48 18.34
C MET A 39 7.41 7.78 17.47
N GLU A 40 7.55 6.48 17.65
CA GLU A 40 8.33 5.65 16.74
C GLU A 40 7.62 5.54 15.39
N GLU A 41 8.37 5.58 14.29
CA GLU A 41 7.84 5.41 12.94
C GLU A 41 7.27 3.99 12.82
N PRO A 42 5.98 3.84 12.51
CA PRO A 42 5.37 2.53 12.31
C PRO A 42 6.03 1.74 11.18
N GLU A 43 5.99 0.42 11.24
CA GLU A 43 6.36 -0.45 10.11
C GLU A 43 5.57 -0.06 8.84
N LYS A 44 6.18 -0.25 7.67
CA LYS A 44 5.49 -0.04 6.39
C LYS A 44 4.56 -1.23 6.10
N ILE A 45 3.39 -0.92 5.57
CA ILE A 45 2.46 -1.89 5.00
C ILE A 45 2.26 -1.58 3.53
N HIS A 46 2.19 -2.62 2.70
CA HIS A 46 2.02 -2.47 1.26
C HIS A 46 1.01 -3.48 0.72
N SER A 47 0.41 -3.16 -0.43
CA SER A 47 -0.41 -4.13 -1.16
C SER A 47 0.47 -5.26 -1.70
N TYR A 48 -0.16 -6.39 -2.03
CA TYR A 48 0.54 -7.53 -2.65
C TYR A 48 1.33 -7.11 -3.90
N SER A 49 0.72 -6.35 -4.82
CA SER A 49 1.37 -5.89 -6.05
C SER A 49 2.60 -5.02 -5.77
N ARG A 50 2.51 -4.14 -4.78
CA ARG A 50 3.62 -3.25 -4.39
C ARG A 50 4.77 -4.04 -3.76
N TRP A 51 4.48 -5.08 -3.00
CA TRP A 51 5.52 -6.01 -2.52
C TRP A 51 6.21 -6.74 -3.67
N GLN A 52 5.46 -7.18 -4.69
CA GLN A 52 6.04 -7.81 -5.88
C GLN A 52 6.97 -6.86 -6.65
N GLU A 53 6.59 -5.58 -6.79
CA GLU A 53 7.45 -4.54 -7.38
C GLU A 53 8.77 -4.38 -6.58
N TYR A 54 8.74 -4.59 -5.25
CA TYR A 54 9.91 -4.58 -4.39
C TYR A 54 10.70 -5.90 -4.38
N GLY A 55 10.29 -6.91 -5.15
CA GLY A 55 10.97 -8.21 -5.20
C GLY A 55 10.58 -9.15 -4.05
N TYR A 56 9.43 -8.92 -3.42
CA TYR A 56 8.90 -9.76 -2.36
C TYR A 56 7.55 -10.38 -2.75
N GLN A 57 7.25 -11.54 -2.20
CA GLN A 57 5.96 -12.20 -2.32
C GLN A 57 5.38 -12.46 -0.93
N VAL A 58 4.08 -12.28 -0.76
CA VAL A 58 3.39 -12.66 0.48
C VAL A 58 3.46 -14.18 0.65
N LYS A 59 3.91 -14.64 1.81
CA LYS A 59 4.03 -16.06 2.15
C LYS A 59 2.67 -16.74 2.01
N LYS A 60 2.68 -17.99 1.56
CA LYS A 60 1.45 -18.76 1.34
C LYS A 60 0.65 -18.90 2.63
N GLY A 61 -0.63 -18.53 2.58
CA GLY A 61 -1.58 -18.65 3.71
C GLY A 61 -1.65 -17.44 4.63
N GLU A 62 -0.79 -16.43 4.45
CA GLU A 62 -0.84 -15.19 5.21
C GLU A 62 -2.11 -14.37 4.89
N LYS A 63 -2.69 -13.77 5.93
CA LYS A 63 -3.86 -12.88 5.82
C LYS A 63 -3.42 -11.43 5.88
N ALA A 64 -4.15 -10.55 5.19
CA ALA A 64 -3.89 -9.11 5.24
C ALA A 64 -3.97 -8.58 6.68
N VAL A 65 -3.03 -7.73 7.07
CA VAL A 65 -3.02 -7.07 8.39
C VAL A 65 -4.08 -5.98 8.47
N SER A 66 -4.40 -5.35 7.35
CA SER A 66 -5.49 -4.38 7.22
C SER A 66 -6.08 -4.35 5.80
N THR A 67 -7.31 -3.85 5.73
CA THR A 67 -8.06 -3.59 4.50
C THR A 67 -8.45 -2.12 4.49
N ILE A 68 -8.03 -1.38 3.47
CA ILE A 68 -8.25 0.07 3.34
C ILE A 68 -9.00 0.34 2.04
N GLU A 69 -10.00 1.20 2.08
CA GLU A 69 -10.63 1.72 0.86
C GLU A 69 -9.78 2.86 0.29
N ILE A 70 -9.10 2.60 -0.82
CA ILE A 70 -8.23 3.55 -1.50
C ILE A 70 -8.86 4.04 -2.80
N TRP A 71 -8.51 5.26 -3.22
CA TRP A 71 -8.92 5.81 -4.51
C TRP A 71 -8.13 5.15 -5.64
N LYS A 72 -8.83 4.66 -6.65
CA LYS A 72 -8.26 4.17 -7.89
C LYS A 72 -8.69 5.08 -9.03
N TYR A 73 -7.71 5.44 -9.85
CA TYR A 73 -7.89 6.20 -11.07
C TYR A 73 -7.90 5.18 -12.22
N ALA A 74 -8.99 5.15 -13.00
CA ALA A 74 -9.08 4.31 -14.19
C ALA A 74 -9.24 5.21 -15.41
N GLN A 75 -8.31 5.05 -16.35
CA GLN A 75 -8.48 5.58 -17.70
C GLN A 75 -9.46 4.68 -18.44
N LYS A 76 -10.49 5.27 -19.05
CA LYS A 76 -11.37 4.56 -19.98
C LYS A 76 -10.50 4.19 -21.18
N LYS A 77 -10.39 2.90 -21.52
CA LYS A 77 -9.89 2.54 -22.85
C LYS A 77 -10.92 3.05 -23.85
N GLU A 78 -10.47 3.74 -24.88
CA GLU A 78 -11.31 4.03 -26.05
C GLU A 78 -11.70 2.69 -26.67
N ASP A 79 -12.85 2.16 -26.29
CA ASP A 79 -13.51 1.15 -27.10
C ASP A 79 -14.01 1.88 -28.34
N SER A 80 -13.35 1.63 -29.46
CA SER A 80 -13.76 2.07 -30.78
C SER A 80 -15.04 1.34 -31.19
N ASP A 81 -16.20 1.75 -30.68
CA ASP A 81 -17.48 1.38 -31.27
C ASP A 81 -18.55 2.46 -31.00
N LYS A 82 -18.74 3.25 -32.07
CA LYS A 82 -19.94 3.94 -32.59
C LYS A 82 -20.89 4.75 -31.69
N ASP A 83 -21.19 5.91 -32.28
CA ASP A 83 -22.27 6.88 -32.08
C ASP A 83 -22.19 7.87 -30.91
N GLY A 84 -22.01 9.14 -31.31
CA GLY A 84 -22.75 10.26 -30.75
C GLY A 84 -22.08 11.04 -29.62
N GLU A 85 -21.59 12.24 -29.98
CA GLU A 85 -21.44 13.46 -29.17
C GLU A 85 -20.55 13.43 -27.91
N ASP A 86 -19.53 14.30 -27.96
CA ASP A 86 -18.74 14.87 -26.84
C ASP A 86 -18.46 13.97 -25.64
N ALA A 87 -17.35 13.24 -25.69
CA ALA A 87 -16.77 12.62 -24.51
C ALA A 87 -15.33 13.12 -24.30
N GLU A 88 -15.19 14.32 -23.75
CA GLU A 88 -13.99 14.68 -23.00
C GLU A 88 -13.69 13.54 -22.01
N GLY A 89 -12.47 13.00 -22.08
CA GLY A 89 -12.04 11.80 -21.36
C GLY A 89 -12.24 11.92 -19.86
N SER A 90 -13.40 11.46 -19.37
CA SER A 90 -13.69 11.43 -17.94
C SER A 90 -12.86 10.34 -17.26
N GLU A 91 -11.78 10.75 -16.60
CA GLU A 91 -11.02 9.92 -15.67
C GLU A 91 -11.99 9.40 -14.59
N ARG A 92 -12.20 8.08 -14.55
CA ARG A 92 -13.13 7.48 -13.58
C ARG A 92 -12.37 7.24 -12.28
N VAL A 93 -12.72 8.02 -11.26
CA VAL A 93 -12.17 7.89 -9.91
C VAL A 93 -13.19 7.14 -9.04
N PHE A 94 -12.78 6.03 -8.43
CA PHE A 94 -13.63 5.25 -7.53
C PHE A 94 -12.84 4.67 -6.36
N LYS A 95 -13.51 4.42 -5.24
CA LYS A 95 -12.91 3.73 -4.09
C LYS A 95 -12.92 2.22 -4.30
N LYS A 96 -11.83 1.57 -3.93
CA LYS A 96 -11.71 0.10 -3.93
C LYS A 96 -11.10 -0.38 -2.63
N LYS A 97 -11.63 -1.48 -2.08
CA LYS A 97 -10.99 -2.20 -0.97
C LYS A 97 -9.67 -2.81 -1.44
N ALA A 98 -8.59 -2.43 -0.77
CA ALA A 98 -7.25 -2.95 -0.98
C ALA A 98 -6.74 -3.61 0.31
N PHE A 99 -6.04 -4.73 0.13
CA PHE A 99 -5.49 -5.54 1.20
C PHE A 99 -4.01 -5.25 1.37
N PHE A 100 -3.58 -5.02 2.60
CA PHE A 100 -2.21 -4.64 2.94
C PHE A 100 -1.56 -5.69 3.83
N PHE A 101 -0.26 -5.88 3.63
CA PHE A 101 0.59 -6.86 4.31
C PHE A 101 1.82 -6.15 4.87
N ARG A 102 2.30 -6.63 6.03
CA ARG A 102 3.52 -6.13 6.67
C ARG A 102 4.75 -6.94 6.22
N PHE A 103 5.95 -6.45 6.51
CA PHE A 103 7.19 -7.04 6.02
C PHE A 103 7.41 -8.48 6.52
N SER A 104 7.03 -8.80 7.77
CA SER A 104 7.20 -10.17 8.28
C SER A 104 6.37 -11.23 7.54
N GLN A 105 5.35 -10.81 6.79
CA GLN A 105 4.43 -11.67 6.03
C GLN A 105 4.92 -11.94 4.60
N VAL A 106 6.01 -11.31 4.17
CA VAL A 106 6.57 -11.51 2.85
C VAL A 106 7.90 -12.23 2.90
N GLU A 107 8.28 -12.81 1.77
CA GLU A 107 9.57 -13.46 1.53
C GLU A 107 10.14 -12.97 0.18
N PRO A 108 11.48 -12.91 0.02
CA PRO A 108 12.09 -12.54 -1.25
C PRO A 108 11.65 -13.49 -2.38
N ILE A 109 11.32 -12.92 -3.54
CA ILE A 109 11.10 -13.69 -4.76
C ILE A 109 12.48 -14.15 -5.23
N ARG A 110 12.80 -15.44 -5.06
CA ARG A 110 14.02 -16.01 -5.64
C ARG A 110 13.95 -15.88 -7.16
N ARG A 111 14.96 -15.24 -7.76
CA ARG A 111 15.12 -15.28 -9.22
C ARG A 111 15.92 -16.53 -9.54
N ALA A 112 15.68 -17.12 -10.72
CA ALA A 112 16.39 -18.33 -11.16
C ALA A 112 17.93 -18.14 -11.21
N GLU A 113 18.42 -16.90 -11.22
CA GLU A 113 19.85 -16.56 -11.24
C GLU A 113 20.54 -16.77 -9.88
N ASP A 114 19.81 -16.80 -8.76
CA ASP A 114 20.34 -17.03 -7.42
C ASP A 114 20.69 -18.52 -7.15
N GLU A 115 20.33 -19.43 -8.07
CA GLU A 115 20.60 -20.87 -7.95
C GLU A 115 21.96 -21.30 -8.57
N CYS A 116 22.62 -20.43 -9.33
CA CYS A 116 23.90 -20.74 -10.00
C CYS A 116 25.15 -20.58 -9.11
N GLU A 117 25.06 -19.93 -7.94
CA GLU A 117 26.23 -19.68 -7.07
C GLU A 117 26.47 -20.79 -6.02
N LYS A 118 25.82 -21.96 -6.21
CA LYS A 118 26.06 -23.17 -5.43
C LYS A 118 26.51 -24.32 -6.33
N VAL A 119 27.64 -24.15 -7.01
CA VAL A 119 28.39 -25.27 -7.62
C VAL A 119 29.86 -25.11 -7.28
#